data_AF-A0A1L1PG70-F1
#
_entry.id   AF-A0A1L1PG70-F1
#
_cell.length_a   1.000
_cell.length_b   1.000
_cell.length_c   1.000
_cell.angle_alpha   90.00
_cell.angle_beta   90.00
_cell.angle_gamma   90.00
#
_symmetry.space_group_name_H-M   'P 1'
#
loop_
_entity.id
_entity.type
_entity.pdbx_description
1 polymer ?
#
loop_
_entity_poly.entity_id
_entity_poly.type
_entity_poly.pdbx_seq_one_letter_code
_entity_poly.pdbx_strand_id
1 'polypeptide(L)'
;MNATPVPPRPGDGAMTLGLFHLAIKTADLALTRAFWCGVIGLREVPRPDFGYPGAWLACPQPGGQAIVHVYAGGPALGGLDQVPAGSAAIDHVSLACAGYHAYRARFHAAGLDWREFLVPGTTLWQLFVYDPSGVQLELTFEGASEAGAAPDMSEHRVYRAGQAFFHAPAYPRQTLLSSHGETRHATR
;
A
#
# COMPACT_ATOMS: atom_id res chain seq x y z
N MET A 1 5.47 28.09 -20.21
CA MET A 1 4.11 28.44 -20.66
C MET A 1 3.21 28.31 -19.45
N ASN A 2 2.68 29.42 -18.92
CA ASN A 2 1.77 29.35 -17.78
C ASN A 2 0.39 28.97 -18.30
N ALA A 3 -0.11 27.80 -17.91
CA ALA A 3 -1.44 27.36 -18.30
C ALA A 3 -2.49 28.30 -17.67
N THR A 4 -3.38 28.84 -18.50
CA THR A 4 -4.55 29.60 -18.04
C THR A 4 -5.46 28.64 -17.25
N PRO A 5 -5.94 29.01 -16.04
CA PRO A 5 -6.83 28.15 -15.28
C PRO A 5 -8.11 27.85 -16.06
N VAL A 6 -8.50 26.57 -16.10
CA VAL A 6 -9.81 26.18 -16.66
C VAL A 6 -10.90 26.67 -15.70
N PRO A 7 -11.91 27.41 -16.17
CA PRO A 7 -13.00 27.86 -15.29
C PRO A 7 -13.76 26.65 -14.71
N PRO A 8 -14.27 26.74 -13.47
CA PRO A 8 -15.07 25.67 -12.88
C PRO A 8 -16.30 25.39 -13.76
N ARG A 9 -16.69 24.11 -13.86
CA ARG A 9 -17.91 23.74 -14.58
C ARG A 9 -19.12 24.42 -13.91
N PRO A 10 -20.16 24.79 -14.68
CA PRO A 10 -21.43 25.25 -14.11
C PRO A 10 -21.94 24.23 -13.08
N GLY A 11 -22.49 24.72 -11.96
CA GLY A 11 -22.97 23.86 -10.86
C GLY A 11 -24.17 23.03 -11.26
N ASP A 12 -23.93 21.83 -11.77
CA ASP A 12 -24.94 20.78 -12.06
C ASP A 12 -25.20 19.87 -10.83
N GLY A 13 -24.55 20.16 -9.70
CA GLY A 13 -24.63 19.39 -8.46
C GLY A 13 -23.65 18.22 -8.37
N ALA A 14 -22.86 17.93 -9.41
CA ALA A 14 -21.83 16.90 -9.35
C ALA A 14 -20.61 17.40 -8.55
N MET A 15 -20.17 16.62 -7.57
CA MET A 15 -19.01 16.96 -6.73
C MET A 15 -18.15 15.71 -6.47
N THR A 16 -16.84 15.82 -6.72
CA THR A 16 -15.86 14.82 -6.32
C THR A 16 -15.31 15.19 -4.95
N LEU A 17 -15.43 14.30 -3.98
CA LEU A 17 -15.02 14.54 -2.58
C LEU A 17 -13.57 14.12 -2.30
N GLY A 18 -12.98 13.32 -3.18
CA GLY A 18 -11.63 12.77 -3.03
C GLY A 18 -11.53 11.34 -3.57
N LEU A 19 -10.37 10.73 -3.39
CA LEU A 19 -10.18 9.31 -3.63
C LEU A 19 -10.94 8.50 -2.56
N PHE A 20 -11.83 7.61 -2.98
CA PHE A 20 -12.56 6.75 -2.04
C PHE A 20 -11.80 5.46 -1.72
N HIS A 21 -11.37 4.74 -2.75
CA HIS A 21 -10.59 3.51 -2.63
C HIS A 21 -9.77 3.26 -3.88
N LEU A 22 -8.78 2.39 -3.76
CA LEU A 22 -8.17 1.70 -4.91
C LEU A 22 -8.50 0.22 -4.88
N ALA A 23 -8.44 -0.42 -6.06
CA ALA A 23 -8.66 -1.84 -6.21
C ALA A 23 -7.36 -2.55 -6.63
N ILE A 24 -7.01 -3.63 -5.94
CA ILE A 24 -5.85 -4.47 -6.23
C ILE A 24 -6.34 -5.84 -6.67
N LYS A 25 -5.78 -6.35 -7.76
CA LYS A 25 -5.93 -7.75 -8.18
C LYS A 25 -4.78 -8.55 -7.60
N THR A 26 -5.06 -9.73 -7.06
CA THR A 26 -4.04 -10.59 -6.48
C THR A 26 -4.16 -12.04 -6.93
N ALA A 27 -3.00 -12.66 -7.17
CA ALA A 27 -2.86 -14.10 -7.35
C ALA A 27 -2.90 -14.86 -6.01
N ASP A 28 -2.67 -14.17 -4.88
CA ASP A 28 -2.50 -14.78 -3.56
C ASP A 28 -3.16 -13.90 -2.48
N LEU A 29 -4.44 -14.17 -2.21
CA LEU A 29 -5.23 -13.39 -1.26
C LEU A 29 -4.67 -13.48 0.17
N ALA A 30 -4.15 -14.64 0.57
CA ALA A 30 -3.60 -14.82 1.91
C ALA A 30 -2.35 -13.98 2.10
N LEU A 31 -1.44 -14.00 1.14
CA LEU A 31 -0.23 -13.18 1.16
C LEU A 31 -0.53 -11.68 1.09
N THR A 32 -1.48 -11.27 0.25
CA THR A 32 -1.94 -9.87 0.19
C THR A 32 -2.51 -9.42 1.53
N ARG A 33 -3.38 -10.22 2.18
CA ARG A 33 -3.89 -9.90 3.52
C ARG A 33 -2.77 -9.83 4.55
N ALA A 34 -1.82 -10.76 4.52
CA ALA A 34 -0.68 -10.77 5.42
C ALA A 34 0.16 -9.48 5.31
N PHE A 35 0.45 -9.04 4.09
CA PHE A 35 1.17 -7.79 3.86
C PHE A 35 0.35 -6.57 4.30
N TRP A 36 -0.85 -6.39 3.77
CA TRP A 36 -1.62 -5.17 3.99
C TRP A 36 -2.10 -5.02 5.45
N CYS A 37 -2.40 -6.13 6.13
CA CYS A 37 -2.79 -6.08 7.54
C CYS A 37 -1.59 -6.11 8.49
N GLY A 38 -0.57 -6.94 8.23
CA GLY A 38 0.56 -7.10 9.16
C GLY A 38 1.67 -6.08 8.99
N VAL A 39 1.98 -5.69 7.75
CA VAL A 39 3.04 -4.74 7.45
C VAL A 39 2.46 -3.34 7.38
N ILE A 40 1.45 -3.13 6.52
CA ILE A 40 0.84 -1.81 6.34
C ILE A 40 -0.03 -1.43 7.53
N GLY A 41 -0.62 -2.40 8.23
CA GLY A 41 -1.41 -2.12 9.44
C GLY A 41 -2.85 -1.68 9.15
N LEU A 42 -3.36 -1.94 7.94
CA LEU A 42 -4.79 -1.82 7.69
C LEU A 42 -5.56 -2.93 8.42
N ARG A 43 -6.84 -2.67 8.69
CA ARG A 43 -7.74 -3.66 9.29
C ARG A 43 -8.65 -4.22 8.21
N GLU A 44 -8.82 -5.52 8.16
CA GLU A 44 -9.85 -6.11 7.33
C GLU A 44 -11.23 -5.84 7.92
N VAL A 45 -12.19 -5.50 7.06
CA VAL A 45 -13.57 -5.19 7.44
C VAL A 45 -14.56 -6.10 6.71
N PRO A 46 -15.80 -6.24 7.23
CA PRO A 46 -16.84 -6.97 6.54
C PRO A 46 -17.01 -6.49 5.11
N ARG A 47 -17.10 -7.46 4.20
CA ARG A 47 -17.29 -7.26 2.77
C ARG A 47 -18.53 -8.05 2.36
N PRO A 48 -19.44 -7.48 1.54
CA PRO A 48 -20.55 -8.24 0.99
C PRO A 48 -20.07 -9.49 0.24
N ASP A 49 -20.84 -10.56 0.31
CA ASP A 49 -20.56 -11.72 -0.52
C ASP A 49 -20.93 -11.41 -1.98
N PHE A 50 -19.92 -11.24 -2.81
CA PHE A 50 -20.07 -11.01 -4.25
C PHE A 50 -19.94 -12.30 -5.07
N GLY A 51 -19.83 -13.47 -4.43
CA GLY A 51 -19.67 -14.76 -5.10
C GLY A 51 -18.24 -15.03 -5.59
N TYR A 52 -17.25 -14.28 -5.10
CA TYR A 52 -15.83 -14.50 -5.42
C TYR A 52 -14.93 -14.02 -4.27
N PRO A 53 -13.72 -14.59 -4.12
CA PRO A 53 -12.83 -14.27 -3.02
C PRO A 53 -12.27 -12.84 -3.13
N GLY A 54 -12.10 -12.20 -1.98
CA GLY A 54 -11.52 -10.86 -1.88
C GLY A 54 -11.55 -10.34 -0.45
N ALA A 55 -11.10 -9.12 -0.26
CA ALA A 55 -11.09 -8.44 1.05
C ALA A 55 -11.38 -6.94 0.87
N TRP A 56 -11.88 -6.30 1.93
CA TRP A 56 -11.93 -4.84 2.07
C TRP A 56 -11.06 -4.46 3.26
N LEU A 57 -10.12 -3.53 3.05
CA LEU A 57 -9.12 -3.15 4.04
C LEU A 57 -9.25 -1.67 4.36
N ALA A 58 -9.39 -1.36 5.64
CA ALA A 58 -9.71 -0.06 6.17
C ALA A 58 -8.60 0.51 7.06
N CYS A 59 -8.56 1.84 7.15
CA CYS A 59 -7.66 2.53 8.08
C CYS A 59 -7.92 2.05 9.53
N PRO A 60 -6.88 1.89 10.37
CA PRO A 60 -6.99 1.19 11.64
C PRO A 60 -7.85 1.93 12.69
N GLN A 61 -8.02 3.25 12.56
CA GLN A 61 -8.81 4.05 13.50
C GLN A 61 -10.28 3.61 13.50
N PRO A 62 -11.02 3.73 14.62
CA PRO A 62 -12.44 3.46 14.67
C PRO A 62 -13.20 4.24 13.59
N GLY A 63 -14.05 3.55 12.82
CA GLY A 63 -14.78 4.16 11.70
C GLY A 63 -13.91 4.51 10.47
N GLY A 64 -12.63 4.12 10.46
CA GLY A 64 -11.74 4.32 9.32
C GLY A 64 -12.30 3.70 8.03
N GLN A 65 -12.10 4.41 6.91
CA GLN A 65 -12.64 4.07 5.59
C GLN A 65 -11.92 2.87 4.98
N ALA A 66 -12.66 2.05 4.22
CA ALA A 66 -12.12 0.95 3.43
C ALA A 66 -11.44 1.48 2.15
N ILE A 67 -10.16 1.85 2.26
CA ILE A 67 -9.41 2.49 1.18
C ILE A 67 -8.79 1.51 0.17
N VAL A 68 -8.73 0.21 0.50
CA VAL A 68 -8.22 -0.83 -0.42
C VAL A 68 -9.24 -1.96 -0.57
N HIS A 69 -9.64 -2.22 -1.81
CA HIS A 69 -10.45 -3.37 -2.19
C HIS A 69 -9.58 -4.40 -2.89
N VAL A 70 -9.61 -5.66 -2.46
CA VAL A 70 -8.83 -6.74 -3.05
C VAL A 70 -9.73 -7.68 -3.84
N TYR A 71 -9.38 -7.92 -5.10
CA TYR A 71 -10.01 -8.92 -5.96
C TYR A 71 -9.09 -10.12 -6.07
N ALA A 72 -9.63 -11.32 -5.86
CA ALA A 72 -8.95 -12.59 -6.08
C ALA A 72 -9.80 -13.50 -6.99
N GLY A 73 -9.23 -14.63 -7.43
CA GLY A 73 -9.93 -15.61 -8.27
C GLY A 73 -10.29 -15.07 -9.66
N GLY A 74 -11.44 -15.49 -10.19
CA GLY A 74 -11.90 -15.15 -11.54
C GLY A 74 -11.84 -13.64 -11.87
N PRO A 75 -12.40 -12.75 -11.03
CA PRO A 75 -12.31 -11.30 -11.26
C PRO A 75 -10.89 -10.72 -11.24
N ALA A 76 -9.95 -11.35 -10.51
CA ALA A 76 -8.55 -10.95 -10.56
C ALA A 76 -7.90 -11.32 -11.90
N LEU A 77 -8.22 -12.50 -12.43
CA LEU A 77 -7.78 -12.94 -13.76
C LEU A 77 -8.37 -12.05 -14.87
N GLY A 78 -9.66 -11.72 -14.78
CA GLY A 78 -10.34 -10.91 -15.78
C GLY A 78 -10.33 -11.54 -17.18
N GLY A 79 -10.34 -12.87 -17.27
CA GLY A 79 -10.28 -13.62 -18.53
C GLY A 79 -8.86 -13.90 -19.05
N LEU A 80 -7.82 -13.52 -18.31
CA LEU A 80 -6.43 -13.86 -18.61
C LEU A 80 -6.03 -15.20 -17.98
N ASP A 81 -4.96 -15.81 -18.48
CA ASP A 81 -4.41 -17.06 -17.92
C ASP A 81 -3.73 -16.86 -16.56
N GLN A 82 -3.27 -15.64 -16.27
CA GLN A 82 -2.58 -15.27 -15.04
C GLN A 82 -3.03 -13.91 -14.56
N VAL A 83 -3.05 -13.72 -13.23
CA VAL A 83 -3.38 -12.42 -12.65
C VAL A 83 -2.22 -11.47 -12.95
N PRO A 84 -2.47 -10.30 -13.56
CA PRO A 84 -1.43 -9.32 -13.82
C PRO A 84 -0.76 -8.85 -12.53
N ALA A 85 0.55 -8.64 -12.59
CA ALA A 85 1.34 -8.02 -11.52
C ALA A 85 1.78 -6.61 -11.94
N GLY A 86 2.08 -5.76 -10.95
CA GLY A 86 2.40 -4.36 -11.14
C GLY A 86 1.16 -3.45 -11.12
N SER A 87 1.36 -2.19 -11.50
CA SER A 87 0.37 -1.12 -11.40
C SER A 87 0.01 -0.48 -12.76
N ALA A 88 0.51 -1.06 -13.86
CA ALA A 88 0.31 -0.59 -15.23
C ALA A 88 0.68 0.90 -15.40
N ALA A 89 -0.27 1.77 -15.71
CA ALA A 89 -0.02 3.21 -15.89
C ALA A 89 -0.02 4.01 -14.57
N ILE A 90 -0.45 3.40 -13.46
CA ILE A 90 -0.30 4.00 -12.14
C ILE A 90 1.12 3.67 -11.68
N ASP A 91 1.96 4.68 -11.44
CA ASP A 91 3.35 4.43 -11.03
C ASP A 91 3.40 3.86 -9.60
N HIS A 92 2.76 4.54 -8.66
CA HIS A 92 2.65 4.13 -7.26
C HIS A 92 1.37 4.70 -6.62
N VAL A 93 1.07 4.24 -5.41
CA VAL A 93 0.00 4.76 -4.56
C VAL A 93 0.60 5.31 -3.28
N SER A 94 0.29 6.56 -2.95
CA SER A 94 0.76 7.19 -1.71
C SER A 94 -0.26 7.10 -0.58
N LEU A 95 0.20 6.76 0.63
CA LEU A 95 -0.59 6.68 1.86
C LEU A 95 -0.03 7.63 2.91
N ALA A 96 -0.88 8.46 3.51
CA ALA A 96 -0.50 9.26 4.67
C ALA A 96 -0.32 8.34 5.90
N CYS A 97 0.86 8.39 6.51
CA CYS A 97 1.28 7.49 7.58
C CYS A 97 1.94 8.26 8.74
N ALA A 98 2.01 7.58 9.89
CA ALA A 98 2.77 8.00 11.07
C ALA A 98 3.56 6.80 11.61
N GLY A 99 4.68 7.06 12.29
CA GLY A 99 5.54 6.02 12.87
C GLY A 99 6.54 5.46 11.85
N TYR A 100 7.31 6.34 11.22
CA TYR A 100 8.31 6.07 10.18
C TYR A 100 9.23 4.88 10.52
N HIS A 101 9.86 4.92 11.70
CA HIS A 101 10.77 3.85 12.13
C HIS A 101 10.07 2.54 12.46
N ALA A 102 8.78 2.58 12.85
CA ALA A 102 8.01 1.37 13.07
C ALA A 102 7.75 0.64 11.74
N TYR A 103 7.48 1.35 10.66
CA TYR A 103 7.39 0.77 9.32
C TYR A 103 8.72 0.16 8.86
N ARG A 104 9.84 0.88 9.04
CA ARG A 104 11.18 0.33 8.75
C ARG A 104 11.45 -0.97 9.50
N ALA A 105 11.10 -1.02 10.79
CA ALA A 105 11.23 -2.24 11.59
C ALA A 105 10.34 -3.38 11.07
N ARG A 106 9.10 -3.09 10.65
CA ARG A 106 8.22 -4.09 10.03
C ARG A 106 8.77 -4.60 8.70
N PHE A 107 9.31 -3.73 7.84
CA PHE A 107 9.93 -4.14 6.57
C PHE A 107 11.13 -5.06 6.81
N HIS A 108 12.01 -4.69 7.74
CA HIS A 108 13.13 -5.51 8.13
C HIS A 108 12.67 -6.88 8.67
N ALA A 109 11.71 -6.91 9.61
CA ALA A 109 11.18 -8.15 10.17
C ALA A 109 10.48 -9.03 9.12
N ALA A 110 9.82 -8.43 8.14
CA ALA A 110 9.18 -9.13 7.03
C ALA A 110 10.16 -9.56 5.93
N GLY A 111 11.42 -9.14 5.97
CA GLY A 111 12.41 -9.40 4.92
C GLY A 111 12.12 -8.67 3.60
N LEU A 112 11.40 -7.55 3.66
CA LEU A 112 11.08 -6.71 2.49
C LEU A 112 12.25 -5.78 2.18
N ASP A 113 12.51 -5.52 0.90
CA ASP A 113 13.34 -4.39 0.49
C ASP A 113 12.49 -3.11 0.38
N TRP A 114 13.08 -1.96 0.70
CA TRP A 114 12.41 -0.66 0.67
C TRP A 114 13.37 0.47 0.30
N ARG A 115 12.83 1.61 -0.12
CA ARG A 115 13.60 2.84 -0.31
C ARG A 115 13.12 3.94 0.63
N GLU A 116 13.99 4.89 0.91
CA GLU A 116 13.71 6.04 1.78
C GLU A 116 13.90 7.33 0.97
N PHE A 117 13.15 8.37 1.30
CA PHE A 117 13.31 9.66 0.64
C PHE A 117 12.96 10.82 1.58
N LEU A 118 13.79 11.84 1.59
CA LEU A 118 13.50 13.15 2.16
C LEU A 118 13.16 14.08 0.99
N VAL A 119 11.91 14.52 0.90
CA VAL A 119 11.44 15.34 -0.23
C VAL A 119 12.14 16.70 -0.20
N PRO A 120 12.89 17.07 -1.26
CA PRO A 120 13.68 18.30 -1.28
C PRO A 120 12.85 19.55 -1.01
N GLY A 121 13.33 20.41 -0.11
CA GLY A 121 12.65 21.66 0.23
C GLY A 121 11.40 21.52 1.11
N THR A 122 11.13 20.34 1.66
CA THR A 122 9.99 20.09 2.55
C THR A 122 10.40 19.35 3.83
N THR A 123 9.44 19.11 4.72
CA THR A 123 9.59 18.22 5.88
C THR A 123 9.10 16.80 5.63
N LEU A 124 8.65 16.47 4.41
CA LEU A 124 8.03 15.18 4.12
C LEU A 124 9.09 14.08 4.03
N TRP A 125 8.88 13.03 4.82
CA TRP A 125 9.67 11.80 4.79
C TRP A 125 8.85 10.73 4.09
N GLN A 126 9.51 9.87 3.33
CA GLN A 126 8.84 8.83 2.56
C GLN A 126 9.55 7.48 2.70
N LEU A 127 8.74 6.42 2.69
CA LEU A 127 9.18 5.05 2.50
C LEU A 127 8.53 4.49 1.24
N PHE A 128 9.28 3.74 0.43
CA PHE A 128 8.75 3.06 -0.73
C PHE A 128 8.89 1.55 -0.54
N VAL A 129 7.81 0.81 -0.73
CA VAL A 129 7.78 -0.66 -0.59
C VAL A 129 6.81 -1.24 -1.61
N TYR A 130 7.01 -2.49 -2.03
CA TYR A 130 6.09 -3.18 -2.93
C TYR A 130 5.19 -4.14 -2.17
N ASP A 131 3.92 -4.17 -2.57
CA ASP A 131 2.99 -5.22 -2.16
C ASP A 131 3.27 -6.54 -2.92
N PRO A 132 2.64 -7.66 -2.53
CA PRO A 132 2.90 -8.97 -3.15
C PRO A 132 2.45 -9.06 -4.62
N SER A 133 1.54 -8.18 -5.05
CA SER A 133 1.10 -8.06 -6.44
C SER A 133 2.00 -7.15 -7.28
N GLY A 134 3.06 -6.57 -6.70
CA GLY A 134 3.99 -5.68 -7.39
C GLY A 134 3.50 -4.23 -7.49
N VAL A 135 2.49 -3.82 -6.71
CA VAL A 135 2.08 -2.42 -6.61
C VAL A 135 3.06 -1.69 -5.69
N GLN A 136 3.65 -0.59 -6.18
CA GLN A 136 4.50 0.25 -5.35
C GLN A 136 3.66 1.14 -4.45
N LEU A 137 4.01 1.15 -3.17
CA LEU A 137 3.45 2.03 -2.16
C LEU A 137 4.48 3.07 -1.76
N GLU A 138 4.03 4.32 -1.69
CA GLU A 138 4.73 5.42 -1.04
C GLU A 138 4.03 5.68 0.31
N LEU A 139 4.73 5.50 1.42
CA LEU A 139 4.23 5.89 2.73
C LEU A 139 4.80 7.26 3.03
N THR A 140 3.94 8.27 3.12
CA THR A 140 4.32 9.67 3.34
C THR A 140 4.05 10.08 4.77
N PHE A 141 5.04 10.69 5.39
CA PHE A 141 5.04 11.10 6.80
C PHE A 141 5.35 12.59 6.91
N GLU A 142 4.68 13.25 7.86
CA GLU A 142 5.09 14.59 8.29
C GLU A 142 6.34 14.46 9.16
N GLY A 143 7.53 14.64 8.58
CA GLY A 143 8.80 14.35 9.24
C GLY A 143 9.05 15.15 10.52
N ALA A 144 8.46 16.35 10.65
CA ALA A 144 8.51 17.13 11.89
C ALA A 144 7.75 16.47 13.06
N SER A 145 6.84 15.54 12.76
CA SER A 145 6.08 14.76 13.74
C SER A 145 6.70 13.38 14.01
N GLU A 146 7.80 13.03 13.33
CA GLU A 146 8.50 11.76 13.49
C GLU A 146 9.71 11.90 14.42
N ALA A 147 9.94 10.88 15.24
CA ALA A 147 11.09 10.83 16.14
C ALA A 147 12.20 9.96 15.55
N GLY A 148 13.46 10.36 15.68
CA GLY A 148 14.61 9.56 15.26
C GLY A 148 15.35 10.17 14.07
N ALA A 149 16.13 9.33 13.38
CA ALA A 149 16.94 9.77 12.25
C ALA A 149 16.09 10.01 11.00
N ALA A 150 16.40 11.08 10.28
CA ALA A 150 15.83 11.37 8.97
C ALA A 150 16.07 10.23 7.95
N PRO A 151 15.35 10.23 6.81
CA PRO A 151 15.51 9.24 5.76
C PRO A 151 16.97 9.02 5.35
N ASP A 152 17.36 7.76 5.21
CA ASP A 152 18.67 7.37 4.71
C ASP A 152 18.75 7.63 3.20
N MET A 153 19.45 8.71 2.84
CA MET A 153 19.65 9.16 1.47
C MET A 153 20.91 8.56 0.81
N SER A 154 21.48 7.50 1.38
CA SER A 154 22.62 6.80 0.77
C SER A 154 22.21 6.06 -0.51
N GLU A 155 23.19 5.77 -1.38
CA GLU A 155 22.93 5.24 -2.72
C GLU A 155 22.08 3.96 -2.77
N HIS A 156 22.26 3.07 -1.80
CA HIS A 156 21.58 1.78 -1.74
C HIS A 156 20.16 1.87 -1.17
N ARG A 157 19.80 2.99 -0.52
CA ARG A 157 18.53 3.16 0.19
C ARG A 157 17.65 4.26 -0.40
N VAL A 158 18.24 5.27 -1.03
CA VAL A 158 17.50 6.40 -1.58
C VAL A 158 16.55 5.97 -2.70
N TYR A 159 15.31 6.47 -2.67
CA TYR A 159 14.38 6.30 -3.76
C TYR A 159 14.86 7.05 -5.01
N ARG A 160 14.71 6.43 -6.18
CA ARG A 160 14.98 7.06 -7.48
C ARG A 160 13.78 6.84 -8.39
N ALA A 161 13.15 7.94 -8.80
CA ALA A 161 12.02 7.90 -9.70
C ALA A 161 12.35 7.12 -10.99
N GLY A 162 11.45 6.22 -11.40
CA GLY A 162 11.63 5.36 -12.56
C GLY A 162 12.54 4.14 -12.35
N GLN A 163 13.17 3.98 -11.19
CA GLN A 163 13.97 2.80 -10.87
C GLN A 163 13.17 1.81 -10.00
N ALA A 164 12.66 0.75 -10.63
CA ALA A 164 12.00 -0.32 -9.92
C ALA A 164 13.01 -1.16 -9.09
N PHE A 165 12.57 -1.61 -7.92
CA PHE A 165 13.33 -2.53 -7.05
C PHE A 165 12.49 -3.75 -6.64
N PHE A 166 11.36 -3.99 -7.31
CA PHE A 166 10.54 -5.17 -7.10
C PHE A 166 11.16 -6.40 -7.77
N HIS A 167 11.28 -7.50 -7.03
CA HIS A 167 11.74 -8.77 -7.56
C HIS A 167 10.81 -9.90 -7.10
N ALA A 168 9.79 -10.21 -7.91
CA ALA A 168 8.73 -11.15 -7.57
C ALA A 168 9.24 -12.54 -7.10
N PRO A 169 10.26 -13.16 -7.73
CA PRO A 169 10.77 -14.46 -7.28
C PRO A 169 11.41 -14.45 -5.89
N ALA A 170 11.94 -13.29 -5.44
CA ALA A 170 12.57 -13.16 -4.12
C ALA A 170 11.62 -12.54 -3.07
N TYR A 171 10.35 -12.34 -3.39
CA TYR A 171 9.41 -11.74 -2.45
C TYR A 171 9.25 -12.65 -1.21
N PRO A 172 9.30 -12.13 0.04
CA PRO A 172 9.45 -12.94 1.26
C PRO A 172 8.13 -13.58 1.73
N ARG A 173 7.58 -14.49 0.92
CA ARG A 173 6.27 -15.11 1.13
C ARG A 173 6.15 -15.84 2.46
N GLN A 174 7.15 -16.67 2.79
CA GLN A 174 7.12 -17.51 3.99
C GLN A 174 7.14 -16.68 5.28
N THR A 175 7.98 -15.65 5.32
CA THR A 175 8.09 -14.73 6.47
C THR A 175 6.77 -14.02 6.74
N LEU A 176 6.15 -13.47 5.69
CA LEU A 176 4.87 -12.76 5.80
C LEU A 176 3.72 -13.66 6.25
N LEU A 177 3.66 -14.90 5.78
CA LEU A 177 2.59 -15.83 6.18
C LEU A 177 2.77 -16.36 7.61
N SER A 178 4.02 -16.48 8.08
CA SER A 178 4.33 -17.02 9.42
C SER A 178 4.01 -16.03 10.55
N SER A 179 4.15 -14.72 10.30
CA SER A 179 3.86 -13.68 11.31
C SER A 179 2.38 -13.55 11.68
N HIS A 180 1.47 -14.14 10.90
CA HIS A 180 0.01 -14.11 11.16
C HIS A 180 -0.54 -15.42 11.72
N GLY A 181 0.31 -16.43 11.94
CA GLY A 181 -0.10 -17.76 12.41
C GLY A 181 -0.31 -17.92 13.91
N GLU A 182 -0.05 -16.89 14.73
CA GLU A 182 0.01 -17.02 16.20
C GLU A 182 -1.18 -16.44 16.97
N THR A 183 -2.29 -16.08 16.33
CA THR A 183 -3.53 -15.78 17.05
C THR A 183 -4.28 -17.08 17.36
N ARG A 184 -3.74 -17.90 18.28
CA ARG A 184 -4.49 -19.02 18.85
C ARG A 184 -5.72 -18.46 19.58
N HIS A 185 -6.91 -18.90 19.18
CA HIS A 185 -8.13 -18.74 19.96
C HIS A 185 -7.88 -19.24 21.39
N ALA A 186 -7.79 -18.30 22.34
CA ALA A 186 -8.07 -18.58 23.73
C ALA A 186 -9.59 -18.60 23.89
N THR A 187 -10.19 -19.76 23.67
CA THR A 187 -11.56 -20.06 24.09
C THR A 187 -11.60 -19.99 25.61
N ARG A 188 -12.46 -19.13 26.15
CA ARG A 188 -13.03 -19.25 27.49
C ARG A 188 -14.54 -19.35 27.36
#